data_AF-A0A1A7Y7V7-F1
#
_entry.id   AF-A0A1A7Y7V7-F1
#
_cell.length_a   1.000
_cell.length_b   1.000
_cell.length_c   1.000
_cell.angle_alpha   90.00
_cell.angle_beta   90.00
_cell.angle_gamma   90.00
#
_symmetry.space_group_name_H-M   'P 1'
#
loop_
_entity.id
_entity.type
_entity.pdbx_description
1 polymer ?
#
loop_
_entity_poly.entity_id
_entity_poly.type
_entity_poly.pdbx_seq_one_letter_code
_entity_poly.pdbx_strand_id
1 'polypeptide(L)'
;AQQISHLVIMHEEGEVDGKAIPDLSVPVAAVQAAVSNLVRVGKETVQTTEDQLMKRDMPPAFIKVENSSSKLVQAAQMLKADPYSVPARDYLIDGSRGILSGTSDLLLTFDEAEVRKIIRVCKGILEYLTVAEVVETMEDLITYTKNLGPGMTKMSKMIEERQQELTHQEHRQMLINSMNTVKELLPVLISAIKIFVATKSNRGAGVEEAERNRKFTFEKMSAEIHEIIRVLQLTTWDEDAWANKKDMEALKRSLALIESKMAQAKSWLKDPHGQPGDPGEVALRVILDEAGKVGELCAGKERKDILATTKALGQMSDQIADLRVRGQGPTPGCVQRA
;
A
#
# COMPACT_ATOMS: atom_id res chain seq x y z
N ALA A 1 -15.18 -19.58 -15.69
CA ALA A 1 -15.49 -20.19 -14.38
C ALA A 1 -16.80 -20.98 -14.39
N GLN A 2 -17.95 -20.40 -14.74
CA GLN A 2 -19.26 -21.08 -14.67
C GLN A 2 -19.35 -22.38 -15.50
N GLN A 3 -18.87 -22.37 -16.75
CA GLN A 3 -18.84 -23.58 -17.59
C GLN A 3 -17.97 -24.69 -16.97
N ILE A 4 -16.82 -24.33 -16.39
CA ILE A 4 -15.92 -25.27 -15.72
C ILE A 4 -16.54 -25.80 -14.43
N SER A 5 -17.23 -24.95 -13.66
CA SER A 5 -17.95 -25.36 -12.45
C SER A 5 -18.96 -26.47 -12.76
N HIS A 6 -19.71 -26.33 -13.86
CA HIS A 6 -20.64 -27.37 -14.31
C HIS A 6 -19.94 -28.69 -14.65
N LEU A 7 -18.75 -28.66 -15.28
CA LEU A 7 -17.95 -29.86 -15.56
C LEU A 7 -17.47 -30.55 -14.26
N VAL A 8 -17.08 -29.75 -13.26
CA VAL A 8 -16.63 -30.27 -11.95
C VAL A 8 -17.80 -30.90 -11.17
N ILE A 9 -18.98 -30.30 -11.23
CA ILE A 9 -20.19 -30.88 -10.61
C ILE A 9 -20.51 -32.24 -11.25
N MET A 10 -20.49 -32.34 -12.58
CA MET A 10 -20.74 -33.62 -13.28
C MET A 10 -19.68 -34.69 -12.96
N HIS A 11 -18.42 -34.28 -12.74
CA HIS A 11 -17.38 -35.18 -12.25
C HIS A 11 -17.74 -35.73 -10.86
N GLU A 12 -18.13 -34.86 -9.93
CA GLU A 12 -18.47 -35.22 -8.55
C GLU A 12 -19.72 -36.12 -8.47
N GLU A 13 -20.75 -35.85 -9.28
CA GLU A 13 -21.92 -36.75 -9.42
C GLU A 13 -21.53 -38.13 -9.97
N GLY A 14 -20.58 -38.18 -10.90
CA GLY A 14 -20.07 -39.44 -11.43
C GLY A 14 -19.27 -40.23 -10.39
N GLU A 15 -18.44 -39.54 -9.61
CA GLU A 15 -17.53 -40.13 -8.61
C GLU A 15 -18.27 -40.60 -7.34
N VAL A 16 -19.16 -39.75 -6.79
CA VAL A 16 -19.85 -40.01 -5.52
C VAL A 16 -21.10 -40.86 -5.72
N ASP A 17 -21.95 -40.51 -6.70
CA ASP A 17 -23.23 -41.18 -6.91
C ASP A 17 -23.11 -42.38 -7.87
N GLY A 18 -21.93 -42.61 -8.45
CA GLY A 18 -21.71 -43.64 -9.46
C GLY A 18 -22.55 -43.42 -10.72
N LYS A 19 -22.96 -42.19 -11.01
CA LYS A 19 -23.81 -41.86 -12.17
C LYS A 19 -23.00 -41.89 -13.47
N ALA A 20 -23.69 -42.22 -14.56
CA ALA A 20 -23.16 -42.05 -15.91
C ALA A 20 -22.98 -40.55 -16.20
N ILE A 21 -21.80 -40.13 -16.65
CA ILE A 21 -21.58 -38.75 -17.07
C ILE A 21 -22.13 -38.57 -18.50
N PRO A 22 -22.95 -37.54 -18.78
CA PRO A 22 -23.54 -37.32 -20.09
C PRO A 22 -22.50 -36.92 -21.14
N ASP A 23 -22.89 -36.89 -22.42
CA ASP A 23 -22.00 -36.42 -23.51
C ASP A 23 -21.58 -34.96 -23.28
N LEU A 24 -20.29 -34.76 -23.03
CA LEU A 24 -19.69 -33.45 -22.76
C LEU A 24 -19.18 -32.74 -24.02
N SER A 25 -19.38 -33.29 -25.22
CA SER A 25 -18.83 -32.74 -26.47
C SER A 25 -19.20 -31.27 -26.67
N VAL A 26 -20.47 -30.90 -26.44
CA VAL A 26 -20.96 -29.53 -26.59
C VAL A 26 -20.38 -28.57 -25.54
N PRO A 27 -20.51 -28.84 -24.22
CA PRO A 27 -19.96 -27.93 -23.21
C PRO A 27 -18.43 -27.80 -23.30
N VAL A 28 -17.70 -28.88 -23.62
CA VAL A 28 -16.25 -28.82 -23.80
C VAL A 28 -15.85 -28.03 -25.04
N ALA A 29 -16.59 -28.15 -26.15
CA ALA A 29 -16.34 -27.35 -27.35
C ALA A 29 -16.50 -25.84 -27.08
N ALA A 30 -17.48 -25.46 -26.25
CA ALA A 30 -17.66 -24.06 -25.85
C ALA A 30 -16.46 -23.54 -25.03
N VAL A 31 -15.96 -24.34 -24.08
CA VAL A 31 -14.75 -24.02 -23.30
C VAL A 31 -13.53 -23.89 -24.22
N GLN A 32 -13.34 -24.82 -25.16
CA GLN A 32 -12.26 -24.79 -26.13
C GLN A 32 -12.30 -23.53 -26.99
N ALA A 33 -13.47 -23.12 -27.47
CA ALA A 33 -13.62 -21.90 -28.27
C ALA A 33 -13.26 -20.64 -27.47
N ALA A 34 -13.68 -20.54 -26.20
CA ALA A 34 -13.34 -19.42 -25.33
C ALA A 34 -11.82 -19.34 -25.08
N VAL A 35 -11.21 -20.48 -24.76
CA VAL A 35 -9.77 -20.63 -24.54
C VAL A 35 -8.97 -20.27 -25.79
N SER A 36 -9.37 -20.78 -26.96
CA SER A 36 -8.69 -20.54 -28.22
C SER A 36 -8.67 -19.05 -28.56
N ASN A 37 -9.78 -18.35 -28.35
CA ASN A 37 -9.84 -16.90 -28.52
C ASN A 37 -8.91 -16.16 -27.56
N LEU A 38 -8.90 -16.53 -26.28
CA LEU A 38 -8.03 -15.91 -25.27
C LEU A 38 -6.54 -16.08 -25.64
N VAL A 39 -6.14 -17.31 -25.99
CA VAL A 39 -4.75 -17.61 -26.39
C VAL A 39 -4.38 -16.89 -27.68
N ARG A 40 -5.28 -16.79 -28.65
CA ARG A 40 -5.04 -16.06 -29.91
C ARG A 40 -4.76 -14.58 -29.63
N VAL A 41 -5.63 -13.91 -28.89
CA VAL A 41 -5.45 -12.49 -28.50
C VAL A 41 -4.17 -12.31 -27.68
N GLY A 42 -3.87 -13.25 -26.79
CA GLY A 42 -2.61 -13.32 -26.05
C GLY A 42 -1.38 -13.35 -26.95
N LYS A 43 -1.35 -14.27 -27.92
CA LYS A 43 -0.23 -14.42 -28.87
C LYS A 43 -0.05 -13.16 -29.73
N GLU A 44 -1.14 -12.57 -30.22
CA GLU A 44 -1.13 -11.30 -30.97
C GLU A 44 -0.54 -10.15 -30.12
N THR A 45 -0.91 -10.09 -28.84
CA THR A 45 -0.39 -9.05 -27.92
C THR A 45 1.09 -9.24 -27.61
N VAL A 46 1.54 -10.49 -27.41
CA VAL A 46 2.94 -10.82 -27.13
C VAL A 46 3.86 -10.50 -28.33
N GLN A 47 3.35 -10.66 -29.55
CA GLN A 47 4.12 -10.32 -30.76
C GLN A 47 4.35 -8.82 -30.91
N THR A 48 3.38 -8.00 -30.50
CA THR A 48 3.41 -6.54 -30.70
C THR A 48 3.93 -5.77 -29.49
N THR A 49 3.97 -6.37 -28.31
CA THR A 49 4.46 -5.72 -27.08
C THR A 49 5.98 -5.55 -27.08
N GLU A 50 6.46 -4.51 -26.39
CA GLU A 50 7.89 -4.32 -26.07
C GLU A 50 8.24 -4.83 -24.66
N ASP A 51 7.24 -5.22 -23.86
CA ASP A 51 7.44 -5.71 -22.50
C ASP A 51 8.09 -7.10 -22.51
N GLN A 52 9.36 -7.15 -22.07
CA GLN A 52 10.16 -8.37 -22.04
C GLN A 52 9.67 -9.38 -21.00
N LEU A 53 9.10 -8.92 -19.88
CA LEU A 53 8.55 -9.81 -18.86
C LEU A 53 7.29 -10.48 -19.41
N MET A 54 6.42 -9.71 -20.06
CA MET A 54 5.24 -10.27 -20.74
C MET A 54 5.64 -11.30 -21.81
N LYS A 55 6.67 -11.02 -22.62
CA LYS A 55 7.21 -11.97 -23.62
C LYS A 55 7.72 -13.27 -23.01
N ARG A 56 8.29 -13.20 -21.80
CA ARG A 56 8.81 -14.36 -21.06
C ARG A 56 7.71 -15.15 -20.37
N ASP A 57 6.75 -14.46 -19.75
CA ASP A 57 5.81 -15.05 -18.79
C ASP A 57 4.49 -15.52 -19.44
N MET A 58 4.09 -14.95 -20.58
CA MET A 58 2.89 -15.36 -21.30
C MET A 58 2.97 -16.77 -21.95
N PRO A 59 4.07 -17.18 -22.61
CA PRO A 59 4.10 -18.47 -23.33
C PRO A 59 3.82 -19.71 -22.46
N PRO A 60 4.39 -19.85 -21.24
CA PRO A 60 4.05 -20.96 -20.35
C PRO A 60 2.55 -21.03 -20.01
N ALA A 61 1.91 -19.86 -19.83
CA ALA A 61 0.48 -19.78 -19.55
C ALA A 61 -0.37 -20.21 -20.77
N PHE A 62 0.02 -19.85 -22.00
CA PHE A 62 -0.64 -20.39 -23.21
C PHE A 62 -0.56 -21.91 -23.28
N ILE A 63 0.64 -22.47 -23.09
CA ILE A 63 0.87 -23.92 -23.16
C ILE A 63 0.00 -24.64 -22.12
N LYS A 64 -0.06 -24.11 -20.89
CA LYS A 64 -0.88 -24.68 -19.82
C LYS A 64 -2.37 -24.72 -20.18
N VAL A 65 -2.90 -23.64 -20.73
CA VAL A 65 -4.32 -23.56 -21.12
C VAL A 65 -4.61 -24.44 -22.35
N GLU A 66 -3.74 -24.45 -23.35
CA GLU A 66 -3.88 -25.30 -24.55
C GLU A 66 -3.87 -26.80 -24.17
N ASN A 67 -2.89 -27.22 -23.37
CA ASN A 67 -2.80 -28.61 -22.89
C ASN A 67 -4.03 -29.01 -22.06
N SER A 68 -4.51 -28.11 -21.20
CA SER A 68 -5.69 -28.36 -20.37
C SER A 68 -6.96 -28.47 -21.23
N SER A 69 -7.07 -27.66 -22.30
CA SER A 69 -8.15 -27.78 -23.27
C SER A 69 -8.10 -29.10 -24.03
N SER A 70 -6.91 -29.57 -24.44
CA SER A 70 -6.74 -30.88 -25.06
C SER A 70 -7.15 -32.02 -24.13
N LYS A 71 -6.81 -31.95 -22.83
CA LYS A 71 -7.26 -32.92 -21.82
C LYS A 71 -8.78 -32.98 -21.72
N LEU A 72 -9.48 -31.82 -21.71
CA LEU A 72 -10.95 -31.77 -21.68
C LEU A 72 -11.58 -32.43 -22.92
N VAL A 73 -11.01 -32.21 -24.10
CA VAL A 73 -11.50 -32.83 -25.35
C VAL A 73 -11.32 -34.34 -25.31
N GLN A 74 -10.17 -34.83 -24.82
CA GLN A 74 -9.92 -36.26 -24.64
C GLN A 74 -10.89 -36.86 -23.62
N ALA A 75 -11.11 -36.21 -22.49
CA ALA A 75 -12.09 -36.63 -21.48
C ALA A 75 -13.50 -36.76 -22.08
N ALA A 76 -13.95 -35.75 -22.85
CA ALA A 76 -15.26 -35.78 -23.50
C ALA A 76 -15.40 -36.96 -24.49
N GLN A 77 -14.36 -37.25 -25.27
CA GLN A 77 -14.34 -38.39 -26.20
C GLN A 77 -14.42 -39.73 -25.45
N MET A 78 -13.66 -39.87 -24.37
CA MET A 78 -13.66 -41.08 -23.56
C MET A 78 -15.00 -41.30 -22.85
N LEU A 79 -15.58 -40.26 -22.26
CA LEU A 79 -16.89 -40.32 -21.59
C LEU A 79 -18.04 -40.57 -22.56
N LYS A 80 -17.91 -40.11 -23.81
CA LYS A 80 -18.87 -40.45 -24.87
C LYS A 80 -18.85 -41.93 -25.23
N ALA A 81 -17.68 -42.56 -25.18
CA ALA A 81 -17.53 -44.00 -25.44
C ALA A 81 -17.89 -44.85 -24.23
N ASP A 82 -17.50 -44.43 -23.03
CA ASP A 82 -17.77 -45.08 -21.75
C ASP A 82 -18.11 -44.02 -20.67
N PRO A 83 -19.41 -43.82 -20.35
CA PRO A 83 -19.86 -42.86 -19.35
C PRO A 83 -19.37 -43.09 -17.91
N TYR A 84 -18.77 -44.26 -17.63
CA TYR A 84 -18.26 -44.64 -16.31
C TYR A 84 -16.72 -44.67 -16.25
N SER A 85 -16.05 -44.22 -17.31
CA SER A 85 -14.59 -44.27 -17.44
C SER A 85 -13.88 -43.44 -16.36
N VAL A 86 -13.23 -44.13 -15.41
CA VAL A 86 -12.42 -43.48 -14.35
C VAL A 86 -11.26 -42.66 -14.93
N PRO A 87 -10.45 -43.17 -15.89
CA PRO A 87 -9.39 -42.36 -16.48
C PRO A 87 -9.90 -41.08 -17.17
N ALA A 88 -11.12 -41.11 -17.72
CA ALA A 88 -11.71 -39.93 -18.34
C ALA A 88 -12.10 -38.87 -17.29
N ARG A 89 -12.51 -39.30 -16.09
CA ARG A 89 -12.81 -38.41 -14.95
C ARG A 89 -11.55 -37.70 -14.47
N ASP A 90 -10.43 -38.41 -14.35
CA ASP A 90 -9.13 -37.81 -14.01
C ASP A 90 -8.73 -36.73 -15.02
N TYR A 91 -8.87 -37.01 -16.32
CA TYR A 91 -8.60 -36.02 -17.37
C TYR A 91 -9.56 -34.81 -17.31
N LEU A 92 -10.83 -35.04 -16.95
CA LEU A 92 -11.84 -33.99 -16.82
C LEU A 92 -11.52 -33.03 -15.67
N ILE A 93 -11.16 -33.54 -14.48
CA ILE A 93 -10.83 -32.71 -13.33
C ILE A 93 -9.49 -32.00 -13.52
N ASP A 94 -8.47 -32.68 -14.04
CA ASP A 94 -7.17 -32.10 -14.37
C ASP A 94 -7.29 -30.98 -15.40
N GLY A 95 -8.02 -31.24 -16.49
CA GLY A 95 -8.29 -30.26 -17.53
C GLY A 95 -9.07 -29.06 -16.98
N SER A 96 -10.07 -29.30 -16.15
CA SER A 96 -10.87 -28.24 -15.51
C SER A 96 -10.02 -27.33 -14.61
N ARG A 97 -9.22 -27.91 -13.71
CA ARG A 97 -8.29 -27.16 -12.84
C ARG A 97 -7.25 -26.41 -13.65
N GLY A 98 -6.69 -27.06 -14.66
CA GLY A 98 -5.69 -26.50 -15.56
C GLY A 98 -6.20 -25.30 -16.35
N ILE A 99 -7.45 -25.33 -16.84
CA ILE A 99 -8.09 -24.18 -17.50
C ILE A 99 -8.27 -23.02 -16.52
N LEU A 100 -8.79 -23.25 -15.32
CA LEU A 100 -9.00 -22.17 -14.34
C LEU A 100 -7.68 -21.51 -13.94
N SER A 101 -6.69 -22.31 -13.55
CA SER A 101 -5.39 -21.80 -13.14
C SER A 101 -4.64 -21.15 -14.30
N GLY A 102 -4.60 -21.76 -15.49
CA GLY A 102 -3.92 -21.17 -16.64
C GLY A 102 -4.59 -19.88 -17.14
N THR A 103 -5.93 -19.79 -17.08
CA THR A 103 -6.63 -18.54 -17.41
C THR A 103 -6.31 -17.45 -16.39
N SER A 104 -6.22 -17.81 -15.10
CA SER A 104 -5.79 -16.89 -14.04
C SER A 104 -4.37 -16.37 -14.31
N ASP A 105 -3.42 -17.26 -14.63
CA ASP A 105 -2.04 -16.91 -14.93
C ASP A 105 -1.95 -15.94 -16.14
N LEU A 106 -2.76 -16.18 -17.18
CA LEU A 106 -2.84 -15.30 -18.35
C LEU A 106 -3.34 -13.91 -17.99
N LEU A 107 -4.48 -13.82 -17.31
CA LEU A 107 -5.09 -12.55 -16.93
C LEU A 107 -4.19 -11.77 -15.97
N LEU A 108 -3.52 -12.46 -15.05
CA LEU A 108 -2.55 -11.85 -14.15
C LEU A 108 -1.35 -11.28 -14.92
N THR A 109 -0.80 -12.03 -15.88
CA THR A 109 0.35 -11.56 -16.68
C THR A 109 -0.01 -10.33 -17.51
N PHE A 110 -1.24 -10.25 -18.04
CA PHE A 110 -1.77 -9.05 -18.68
C PHE A 110 -1.87 -7.87 -17.72
N ASP A 111 -2.49 -8.09 -16.56
CA ASP A 111 -2.69 -7.07 -15.54
C ASP A 111 -1.36 -6.48 -15.04
N GLU A 112 -0.38 -7.33 -14.75
CA GLU A 112 0.95 -6.90 -14.35
C GLU A 112 1.65 -6.04 -15.42
N ALA A 113 1.41 -6.31 -16.71
CA ALA A 113 1.96 -5.51 -17.80
C ALA A 113 1.37 -4.10 -17.83
N GLU A 114 0.06 -3.96 -17.62
CA GLU A 114 -0.59 -2.66 -17.48
C GLU A 114 -0.09 -1.91 -16.23
N VAL A 115 0.00 -2.59 -15.09
CA VAL A 115 0.57 -2.04 -13.86
C VAL A 115 2.00 -1.54 -14.07
N ARG A 116 2.84 -2.29 -14.78
CA ARG A 116 4.22 -1.87 -15.11
C ARG A 116 4.28 -0.61 -15.97
N LYS A 117 3.28 -0.33 -16.82
CA LYS A 117 3.21 0.94 -17.56
C LYS A 117 2.96 2.12 -16.61
N ILE A 118 2.05 1.96 -15.65
CA ILE A 118 1.75 2.98 -14.63
C ILE A 118 2.99 3.24 -13.76
N ILE A 119 3.62 2.17 -13.25
CA ILE A 119 4.81 2.26 -12.40
C ILE A 119 5.97 2.95 -13.14
N ARG A 120 6.15 2.71 -14.44
CA ARG A 120 7.16 3.42 -15.25
C ARG A 120 6.95 4.93 -15.24
N VAL A 121 5.70 5.39 -15.34
CA VAL A 121 5.38 6.81 -15.22
C VAL A 121 5.68 7.32 -13.81
N CYS A 122 5.27 6.61 -12.76
CA CYS A 122 5.56 6.99 -11.37
C CYS A 122 7.07 7.12 -11.11
N LYS A 123 7.88 6.16 -11.60
CA LYS A 123 9.35 6.20 -11.49
C LYS A 123 9.96 7.38 -12.24
N GLY A 124 9.47 7.67 -13.46
CA GLY A 124 9.90 8.86 -14.19
C GLY A 124 9.61 10.17 -13.44
N ILE A 125 8.48 10.25 -12.73
CA ILE A 125 8.19 11.40 -11.85
C ILE A 125 9.14 11.44 -10.66
N LEU A 126 9.41 10.32 -9.99
CA LEU A 126 10.37 10.25 -8.89
C LEU A 126 11.77 10.72 -9.32
N GLU A 127 12.24 10.24 -10.47
CA GLU A 127 13.51 10.68 -11.06
C GLU A 127 13.50 12.18 -11.33
N TYR A 128 12.43 12.71 -11.94
CA TYR A 128 12.33 14.15 -12.22
C TYR A 128 12.19 15.02 -10.96
N LEU A 129 11.56 14.52 -9.90
CA LEU A 129 11.44 15.23 -8.62
C LEU A 129 12.79 15.51 -7.99
N THR A 130 13.81 14.67 -8.23
CA THR A 130 15.18 14.92 -7.71
C THR A 130 15.77 16.23 -8.25
N VAL A 131 15.31 16.70 -9.42
CA VAL A 131 15.72 17.99 -10.00
C VAL A 131 15.31 19.16 -9.10
N ALA A 132 14.28 19.03 -8.27
CA ALA A 132 13.83 20.07 -7.34
C ALA A 132 14.96 20.59 -6.43
N GLU A 133 15.91 19.71 -6.04
CA GLU A 133 17.01 20.06 -5.14
C GLU A 133 18.08 20.94 -5.81
N VAL A 134 18.21 20.85 -7.14
CA VAL A 134 19.23 21.58 -7.91
C VAL A 134 18.70 22.83 -8.62
N VAL A 135 17.40 23.13 -8.51
CA VAL A 135 16.84 24.39 -9.04
C VAL A 135 17.37 25.58 -8.23
N GLU A 136 18.14 26.45 -8.89
CA GLU A 136 18.74 27.63 -8.25
C GLU A 136 18.23 28.98 -8.78
N THR A 137 17.57 29.01 -9.94
CA THR A 137 17.08 30.24 -10.57
C THR A 137 15.57 30.21 -10.85
N MET A 138 14.99 31.39 -11.08
CA MET A 138 13.56 31.49 -11.42
C MET A 138 13.27 30.92 -12.82
N GLU A 139 14.22 31.06 -13.74
CA GLU A 139 14.12 30.48 -15.09
C GLU A 139 14.11 28.95 -15.04
N ASP A 140 14.98 28.36 -14.22
CA ASP A 140 15.01 26.91 -13.97
C ASP A 140 13.70 26.44 -13.33
N LEU A 141 13.13 27.20 -12.38
CA LEU A 141 11.84 26.87 -11.78
C LEU A 141 10.69 26.87 -12.80
N ILE A 142 10.67 27.83 -13.72
CA ILE A 142 9.67 27.87 -14.80
C ILE A 142 9.81 26.62 -15.68
N THR A 143 11.04 26.28 -16.07
CA THR A 143 11.33 25.09 -16.88
C THR A 143 10.96 23.80 -16.14
N TYR A 144 11.33 23.69 -14.86
CA TYR A 144 10.98 22.59 -13.99
C TYR A 144 9.46 22.37 -13.93
N THR A 145 8.70 23.44 -13.69
CA THR A 145 7.24 23.39 -13.60
C THR A 145 6.60 22.97 -14.93
N LYS A 146 7.10 23.51 -16.06
CA LYS A 146 6.59 23.20 -17.41
C LYS A 146 6.78 21.73 -17.78
N ASN A 147 7.88 21.13 -17.34
CA ASN A 147 8.21 19.74 -17.64
C ASN A 147 7.55 18.75 -16.66
N LEU A 148 7.42 19.11 -15.38
CA LEU A 148 6.79 18.27 -14.36
C LEU A 148 5.28 18.17 -14.56
N GLY A 149 4.61 19.30 -14.86
CA GLY A 149 3.14 19.39 -14.95
C GLY A 149 2.49 18.30 -15.81
N PRO A 150 2.89 18.13 -17.09
CA PRO A 150 2.34 17.09 -17.96
C PRO A 150 2.54 15.67 -17.42
N GLY A 151 3.70 15.39 -16.81
CA GLY A 151 3.98 14.12 -16.18
C GLY A 151 3.06 13.84 -15.00
N MET A 152 2.81 14.84 -14.15
CA MET A 152 1.88 14.76 -13.03
C MET A 152 0.44 14.51 -13.47
N THR A 153 -0.02 15.21 -14.52
CA THR A 153 -1.35 15.00 -15.09
C THR A 153 -1.49 13.59 -15.65
N LYS A 154 -0.48 13.10 -16.38
CA LYS A 154 -0.48 11.73 -16.93
C LYS A 154 -0.54 10.69 -15.80
N MET A 155 0.31 10.83 -14.79
CA MET A 155 0.33 9.94 -13.62
C MET A 155 -1.03 9.91 -12.92
N SER A 156 -1.61 11.09 -12.64
CA SER A 156 -2.93 11.19 -12.01
C SER A 156 -4.01 10.48 -12.82
N LYS A 157 -4.04 10.67 -14.13
CA LYS A 157 -5.05 10.05 -15.01
C LYS A 157 -4.93 8.53 -15.01
N MET A 158 -3.71 8.00 -15.14
CA MET A 158 -3.49 6.55 -15.14
C MET A 158 -3.90 5.90 -13.82
N ILE A 159 -3.64 6.56 -12.69
CA ILE A 159 -4.07 6.08 -11.36
C ILE A 159 -5.59 6.15 -11.22
N GLU A 160 -6.22 7.22 -11.73
CA GLU A 160 -7.68 7.39 -11.72
C GLU A 160 -8.41 6.33 -12.55
N GLU A 161 -7.88 5.96 -13.71
CA GLU A 161 -8.40 4.85 -14.52
C GLU A 161 -8.20 3.52 -13.78
N ARG A 162 -6.99 3.26 -13.27
CA ARG A 162 -6.67 2.02 -12.59
C ARG A 162 -7.52 1.77 -11.35
N GLN A 163 -7.75 2.78 -10.52
CA GLN A 163 -8.53 2.61 -9.30
C GLN A 163 -9.99 2.19 -9.58
N GLN A 164 -10.54 2.54 -10.75
CA GLN A 164 -11.90 2.15 -11.13
C GLN A 164 -12.01 0.65 -11.40
N GLU A 165 -10.94 0.03 -11.90
CA GLU A 165 -10.84 -1.39 -12.24
C GLU A 165 -10.62 -2.29 -11.00
N LEU A 166 -10.14 -1.73 -9.89
CA LEU A 166 -9.85 -2.50 -8.68
C LEU A 166 -11.12 -2.97 -7.98
N THR A 167 -11.15 -4.26 -7.65
CA THR A 167 -12.24 -4.88 -6.87
C THR A 167 -12.12 -4.60 -5.38
N HIS A 168 -10.90 -4.52 -4.84
CA HIS A 168 -10.64 -4.20 -3.43
C HIS A 168 -10.80 -2.70 -3.16
N GLN A 169 -11.84 -2.32 -2.41
CA GLN A 169 -12.15 -0.93 -2.08
C GLN A 169 -11.01 -0.24 -1.28
N GLU A 170 -10.32 -0.98 -0.43
CA GLU A 170 -9.22 -0.44 0.38
C GLU A 170 -8.04 0.02 -0.47
N HIS A 171 -7.60 -0.80 -1.44
CA HIS A 171 -6.55 -0.41 -2.39
C HIS A 171 -6.95 0.82 -3.20
N ARG A 172 -8.22 0.88 -3.64
CA ARG A 172 -8.77 2.03 -4.34
C ARG A 172 -8.65 3.29 -3.49
N GLN A 173 -9.04 3.23 -2.22
CA GLN A 173 -8.97 4.37 -1.31
C GLN A 173 -7.53 4.79 -1.04
N MET A 174 -6.60 3.85 -0.88
CA MET A 174 -5.17 4.14 -0.70
C MET A 174 -4.59 4.88 -1.90
N LEU A 175 -4.87 4.44 -3.13
CA LEU A 175 -4.44 5.13 -4.35
C LEU A 175 -5.01 6.54 -4.45
N ILE A 176 -6.31 6.71 -4.15
CA ILE A 176 -6.98 8.03 -4.17
C ILE A 176 -6.33 8.97 -3.14
N ASN A 177 -6.13 8.50 -1.91
CA ASN A 177 -5.56 9.31 -0.83
C ASN A 177 -4.13 9.76 -1.12
N SER A 178 -3.26 8.83 -1.55
CA SER A 178 -1.87 9.18 -1.89
C SER A 178 -1.81 10.12 -3.09
N MET A 179 -2.62 9.87 -4.14
CA MET A 179 -2.64 10.76 -5.31
C MET A 179 -3.19 12.16 -4.98
N ASN A 180 -4.18 12.26 -4.10
CA ASN A 180 -4.68 13.56 -3.63
C ASN A 180 -3.60 14.31 -2.84
N THR A 181 -2.90 13.63 -1.93
CA THR A 181 -1.77 14.21 -1.20
C THR A 181 -0.70 14.72 -2.16
N VAL A 182 -0.35 13.95 -3.18
CA VAL A 182 0.61 14.36 -4.23
C VAL A 182 0.13 15.61 -4.98
N LYS A 183 -1.16 15.70 -5.32
CA LYS A 183 -1.76 16.89 -5.97
C LYS A 183 -1.69 18.12 -5.08
N GLU A 184 -1.94 17.97 -3.78
CA GLU A 184 -1.87 19.05 -2.81
C GLU A 184 -0.43 19.52 -2.55
N LEU A 185 0.54 18.60 -2.57
CA LEU A 185 1.96 18.92 -2.36
C LEU A 185 2.62 19.58 -3.57
N LEU A 186 2.13 19.36 -4.79
CA LEU A 186 2.70 19.96 -6.00
C LEU A 186 2.81 21.50 -5.94
N PRO A 187 1.73 22.27 -5.65
CA PRO A 187 1.84 23.72 -5.50
C PRO A 187 2.71 24.14 -4.30
N VAL A 188 2.73 23.35 -3.23
CA VAL A 188 3.58 23.59 -2.05
C VAL A 188 5.05 23.46 -2.43
N LEU A 189 5.42 22.45 -3.23
CA LEU A 189 6.78 22.25 -3.71
C LEU A 189 7.23 23.40 -4.61
N ILE A 190 6.39 23.81 -5.56
CA ILE A 190 6.66 24.96 -6.43
C ILE A 190 6.88 26.23 -5.59
N SER A 191 6.03 26.46 -4.59
CA SER A 191 6.16 27.59 -3.67
C SER A 191 7.47 27.52 -2.85
N ALA A 192 7.82 26.34 -2.32
CA ALA A 192 9.03 26.14 -1.55
C ALA A 192 10.31 26.40 -2.38
N ILE A 193 10.35 25.92 -3.62
CA ILE A 193 11.46 26.20 -4.55
C ILE A 193 11.51 27.71 -4.86
N LYS A 194 10.36 28.34 -5.12
CA LYS A 194 10.28 29.79 -5.39
C LYS A 194 10.84 30.62 -4.24
N ILE A 195 10.47 30.29 -3.00
CA ILE A 195 10.97 30.96 -1.80
C ILE A 195 12.47 30.74 -1.66
N PHE A 196 12.96 29.51 -1.86
CA PHE A 196 14.40 29.21 -1.82
C PHE A 196 15.20 30.06 -2.82
N VAL A 197 14.79 30.08 -4.09
CA VAL A 197 15.46 30.88 -5.14
C VAL A 197 15.47 32.38 -4.80
N ALA A 198 14.35 32.92 -4.33
CA ALA A 198 14.24 34.33 -3.97
C ALA A 198 15.12 34.71 -2.78
N THR A 199 15.12 33.88 -1.73
CA THR A 199 15.92 34.11 -0.51
C THR A 199 17.42 33.96 -0.78
N LYS A 200 17.82 32.98 -1.59
CA LYS A 200 19.22 32.77 -2.01
C LYS A 200 19.75 33.96 -2.82
N SER A 201 18.97 34.46 -3.77
CA SER A 201 19.35 35.61 -4.61
C SER A 201 19.59 36.89 -3.79
N ASN A 202 18.80 37.09 -2.73
CA ASN A 202 18.91 38.28 -1.87
C ASN A 202 19.93 38.12 -0.72
N ARG A 203 20.67 37.00 -0.65
CA ARG A 203 21.52 36.62 0.50
C ARG A 203 20.81 36.82 1.85
N GLY A 204 19.51 36.53 1.88
CA GLY A 204 18.68 36.77 3.04
C GLY A 204 18.98 35.77 4.17
N ALA A 205 18.70 36.18 5.41
CA ALA A 205 18.57 35.22 6.51
C ALA A 205 17.42 34.24 6.17
N GLY A 206 17.61 32.94 6.43
CA GLY A 206 16.58 31.92 6.23
C GLY A 206 16.72 31.05 4.97
N VAL A 207 17.85 31.08 4.25
CA VAL A 207 18.11 30.15 3.13
C VAL A 207 18.01 28.70 3.59
N GLU A 208 18.59 28.36 4.75
CA GLU A 208 18.52 27.01 5.31
C GLU A 208 17.08 26.55 5.58
N GLU A 209 16.22 27.46 6.04
CA GLU A 209 14.81 27.14 6.33
C GLU A 209 14.02 26.91 5.03
N ALA A 210 14.28 27.74 4.01
CA ALA A 210 13.68 27.55 2.69
C ALA A 210 14.14 26.23 2.05
N GLU A 211 15.42 25.87 2.20
CA GLU A 211 15.97 24.60 1.74
C GLU A 211 15.36 23.40 2.47
N ARG A 212 15.23 23.48 3.81
CA ARG A 212 14.54 22.45 4.61
C ARG A 212 13.10 22.24 4.17
N ASN A 213 12.35 23.32 3.95
CA ASN A 213 10.95 23.23 3.50
C ASN A 213 10.81 22.62 2.10
N ARG A 214 11.71 22.97 1.18
CA ARG A 214 11.79 22.35 -0.15
C ARG A 214 12.06 20.85 -0.03
N LYS A 215 13.07 20.46 0.75
CA LYS A 215 13.46 19.05 0.95
C LYS A 215 12.34 18.24 1.60
N PHE A 216 11.72 18.76 2.66
CA PHE A 216 10.60 18.11 3.32
C PHE A 216 9.44 17.84 2.37
N THR A 217 9.09 18.81 1.52
CA THR A 217 8.00 18.66 0.56
C THR A 217 8.34 17.63 -0.51
N PHE A 218 9.59 17.64 -1.01
CA PHE A 218 10.10 16.64 -1.96
C PHE A 218 10.06 15.22 -1.37
N GLU A 219 10.57 15.03 -0.14
CA GLU A 219 10.61 13.73 0.53
C GLU A 219 9.19 13.19 0.76
N LYS A 220 8.28 14.04 1.24
CA LYS A 220 6.88 13.66 1.47
C LYS A 220 6.18 13.26 0.17
N MET A 221 6.34 14.06 -0.89
CA MET A 221 5.76 13.77 -2.20
C MET A 221 6.33 12.47 -2.80
N SER A 222 7.64 12.25 -2.65
CA SER A 222 8.29 11.01 -3.07
C SER A 222 7.77 9.81 -2.30
N ALA A 223 7.57 9.91 -0.98
CA ALA A 223 7.02 8.84 -0.16
C ALA A 223 5.62 8.41 -0.63
N GLU A 224 4.74 9.36 -0.96
CA GLU A 224 3.41 9.05 -1.50
C GLU A 224 3.47 8.37 -2.86
N ILE A 225 4.41 8.75 -3.74
CA ILE A 225 4.58 8.07 -5.04
C ILE A 225 5.12 6.64 -4.85
N HIS A 226 6.00 6.41 -3.88
CA HIS A 226 6.42 5.04 -3.52
C HIS A 226 5.25 4.22 -2.97
N GLU A 227 4.37 4.83 -2.18
CA GLU A 227 3.16 4.15 -1.70
C GLU A 227 2.23 3.79 -2.87
N ILE A 228 2.01 4.70 -3.81
CA ILE A 228 1.25 4.41 -5.04
C ILE A 228 1.84 3.21 -5.77
N ILE A 229 3.16 3.18 -6.01
CA ILE A 229 3.85 2.06 -6.66
C ILE A 229 3.60 0.75 -5.89
N ARG A 230 3.72 0.77 -4.57
CA ARG A 230 3.49 -0.39 -3.71
C ARG A 230 2.06 -0.91 -3.85
N VAL A 231 1.06 -0.02 -3.76
CA VAL A 231 -0.37 -0.39 -3.81
C VAL A 231 -0.76 -0.94 -5.18
N LEU A 232 -0.22 -0.37 -6.27
CA LEU A 232 -0.46 -0.86 -7.63
C LEU A 232 -0.06 -2.32 -7.84
N GLN A 233 0.87 -2.86 -7.03
CA GLN A 233 1.36 -4.23 -7.12
C GLN A 233 0.63 -5.21 -6.20
N LEU A 234 -0.36 -4.75 -5.42
CA LEU A 234 -1.13 -5.62 -4.54
C LEU A 234 -2.22 -6.35 -5.31
N THR A 235 -2.11 -7.68 -5.34
CA THR A 235 -3.11 -8.58 -5.95
C THR A 235 -4.08 -9.17 -4.92
N THR A 236 -3.75 -9.05 -3.63
CA THR A 236 -4.52 -9.58 -2.50
C THR A 236 -4.66 -8.52 -1.42
N TRP A 237 -5.71 -8.64 -0.61
CA TRP A 237 -5.91 -7.83 0.58
C TRP A 237 -5.51 -8.62 1.82
N ASP A 238 -4.65 -8.03 2.64
CA ASP A 238 -4.21 -8.58 3.94
C ASP A 238 -4.52 -7.52 5.01
N GLU A 239 -5.58 -7.78 5.78
CA GLU A 239 -6.05 -6.89 6.85
C GLU A 239 -4.98 -6.68 7.92
N ASP A 240 -4.24 -7.74 8.27
CA ASP A 240 -3.23 -7.71 9.33
C ASP A 240 -2.02 -6.91 8.89
N ALA A 241 -1.55 -7.09 7.65
CA ALA A 241 -0.42 -6.32 7.11
C ALA A 241 -0.72 -4.81 7.06
N TRP A 242 -1.96 -4.43 6.73
CA TRP A 242 -2.36 -3.03 6.69
C TRP A 242 -2.51 -2.41 8.08
N ALA A 243 -3.16 -3.12 9.01
CA ALA A 243 -3.29 -2.70 10.40
C ALA A 243 -1.90 -2.42 11.00
N ASN A 244 -0.96 -3.35 10.81
CA ASN A 244 0.42 -3.20 11.27
C ASN A 244 1.12 -1.96 10.71
N LYS A 245 0.90 -1.61 9.43
CA LYS A 245 1.48 -0.39 8.83
C LYS A 245 0.93 0.87 9.50
N LYS A 246 -0.40 0.95 9.66
CA LYS A 246 -1.06 2.10 10.29
C LYS A 246 -0.64 2.27 11.75
N ASP A 247 -0.52 1.16 12.47
CA ASP A 247 -0.08 1.14 13.87
C ASP A 247 1.37 1.62 13.97
N MET A 248 2.25 1.18 13.08
CA MET A 248 3.64 1.64 13.03
C MET A 248 3.73 3.16 12.75
N GLU A 249 2.92 3.70 11.85
CA GLU A 249 2.83 5.15 11.61
C GLU A 249 2.27 5.92 12.81
N ALA A 250 1.32 5.34 13.56
CA ALA A 250 0.84 5.91 14.81
C ALA A 250 1.94 5.93 15.88
N LEU A 251 2.69 4.82 16.04
CA LEU A 251 3.82 4.72 16.95
C LEU A 251 4.90 5.77 16.66
N LYS A 252 5.27 5.97 15.39
CA LYS A 252 6.24 7.01 14.99
C LYS A 252 5.75 8.42 15.33
N ARG A 253 4.46 8.70 15.14
CA ARG A 253 3.86 10.00 15.49
C ARG A 253 3.90 10.24 16.99
N SER A 254 3.49 9.25 17.79
CA SER A 254 3.55 9.34 19.25
C SER A 254 4.98 9.51 19.74
N LEU A 255 5.95 8.79 19.18
CA LEU A 255 7.37 8.95 19.50
C LEU A 255 7.86 10.39 19.24
N ALA A 256 7.64 10.92 18.03
CA ALA A 256 8.07 12.27 17.68
C ALA A 256 7.44 13.34 18.59
N LEU A 257 6.16 13.16 18.97
CA LEU A 257 5.48 14.07 19.89
C LEU A 257 6.06 13.98 21.30
N ILE A 258 6.33 12.78 21.81
CA ILE A 258 6.99 12.56 23.11
C ILE A 258 8.36 13.25 23.14
N GLU A 259 9.18 13.05 22.10
CA GLU A 259 10.51 13.66 21.99
C GLU A 259 10.43 15.19 21.99
N SER A 260 9.48 15.77 21.25
CA SER A 260 9.30 17.23 21.17
C SER A 260 8.91 17.89 22.50
N LYS A 261 8.22 17.14 23.39
CA LYS A 261 7.74 17.64 24.69
C LYS A 261 8.68 17.34 25.85
N MET A 262 9.64 16.43 25.66
CA MET A 262 10.51 15.90 26.70
C MET A 262 11.30 16.98 27.45
N ALA A 263 11.87 17.96 26.74
CA ALA A 263 12.66 19.02 27.37
C ALA A 263 11.80 19.91 28.29
N GLN A 264 10.59 20.24 27.85
CA GLN A 264 9.66 21.11 28.57
C GLN A 264 9.15 20.43 29.85
N ALA A 265 8.79 19.14 29.76
CA ALA A 265 8.37 18.34 30.91
C ALA A 265 9.50 18.21 31.94
N LYS A 266 10.73 17.90 31.49
CA LYS A 266 11.91 17.82 32.38
C LYS A 266 12.21 19.16 33.06
N SER A 267 12.00 20.28 32.38
CA SER A 267 12.20 21.60 32.98
C SER A 267 11.24 21.88 34.13
N TRP A 268 9.96 21.50 33.97
CA TRP A 268 8.95 21.70 35.00
C TRP A 268 9.15 20.79 36.23
N LEU A 269 9.62 19.56 36.02
CA LEU A 269 9.98 18.66 37.13
C LEU A 269 11.17 19.21 37.94
N LYS A 270 12.18 19.75 37.25
CA LYS A 270 13.36 20.35 37.88
C LYS A 270 13.08 21.65 38.63
N ASP A 271 12.04 22.39 38.25
CA ASP A 271 11.65 23.63 38.91
C ASP A 271 10.73 23.35 40.13
N PRO A 272 11.20 23.54 41.37
CA PRO A 272 10.39 23.31 42.56
C PRO A 272 9.20 24.28 42.68
N HIS A 273 9.19 25.37 41.90
CA HIS A 273 8.14 26.38 41.90
C HIS A 273 7.16 26.27 40.74
N GLY A 274 7.38 25.35 39.78
CA GLY A 274 6.52 25.20 38.60
C GLY A 274 5.09 24.85 38.98
N GLN A 275 4.11 25.62 38.52
CA GLN A 275 2.72 25.46 38.91
C GLN A 275 1.99 24.44 38.03
N PRO A 276 0.94 23.78 38.53
CA PRO A 276 0.06 22.99 37.67
C PRO A 276 -0.58 23.86 36.59
N GLY A 277 -0.75 23.32 35.37
CA GLY A 277 -1.22 24.08 34.22
C GLY A 277 -0.13 24.86 33.49
N ASP A 278 1.09 24.93 34.02
CA ASP A 278 2.23 25.49 33.29
C ASP A 278 2.49 24.66 32.02
N PRO A 279 3.07 25.28 30.97
CA PRO A 279 3.35 24.60 29.71
C PRO A 279 4.16 23.29 29.86
N GLY A 280 5.00 23.17 30.90
CA GLY A 280 5.74 21.94 31.18
C GLY A 280 4.95 20.83 31.88
N GLU A 281 3.95 21.15 32.71
CA GLU A 281 3.02 20.15 33.24
C GLU A 281 2.12 19.63 32.12
N VAL A 282 1.61 20.53 31.28
CA VAL A 282 0.84 20.16 30.08
C VAL A 282 1.68 19.27 29.15
N ALA A 283 2.95 19.60 28.94
CA ALA A 283 3.87 18.77 28.16
C ALA A 283 4.04 17.37 28.76
N LEU A 284 4.15 17.25 30.09
CA LEU A 284 4.22 15.96 30.78
C LEU A 284 2.95 15.13 30.58
N ARG A 285 1.76 15.76 30.64
CA ARG A 285 0.49 15.09 30.36
C ARG A 285 0.40 14.58 28.93
N VAL A 286 0.83 15.37 27.96
CA VAL A 286 0.88 14.95 26.55
C VAL A 286 1.79 13.74 26.37
N ILE A 287 2.96 13.71 27.02
CA ILE A 287 3.87 12.55 26.96
C ILE A 287 3.18 11.29 27.51
N LEU A 288 2.49 11.39 28.64
CA LEU A 288 1.79 10.26 29.24
C LEU A 288 0.62 9.77 28.38
N ASP A 289 -0.16 10.68 27.79
CA ASP A 289 -1.25 10.32 26.87
C ASP A 289 -0.71 9.58 25.63
N GLU A 290 0.35 10.09 25.01
CA GLU A 290 0.99 9.45 23.86
C GLU A 290 1.63 8.10 24.22
N ALA A 291 2.27 7.98 25.38
CA ALA A 291 2.77 6.70 25.87
C ALA A 291 1.64 5.69 26.13
N GLY A 292 0.48 6.17 26.58
CA GLY A 292 -0.74 5.37 26.69
C GLY A 292 -1.21 4.84 25.33
N LYS A 293 -1.29 5.71 24.32
CA LYS A 293 -1.64 5.33 22.94
C LYS A 293 -0.68 4.28 22.38
N VAL A 294 0.63 4.43 22.61
CA VAL A 294 1.64 3.41 22.26
C VAL A 294 1.36 2.09 22.97
N GLY A 295 1.07 2.11 24.27
CA GLY A 295 0.73 0.93 25.04
C GLY A 295 -0.49 0.18 24.51
N GLU A 296 -1.53 0.90 24.07
CA GLU A 296 -2.74 0.29 23.48
C GLU A 296 -2.48 -0.44 22.16
N LEU A 297 -1.44 -0.04 21.40
CA LEU A 297 -1.00 -0.70 20.17
C LEU A 297 -0.09 -1.90 20.42
N CYS A 298 0.40 -2.11 21.64
CA CYS A 298 1.24 -3.26 22.00
C CYS A 298 0.38 -4.49 22.35
N ALA A 299 1.01 -5.67 22.36
CA ALA A 299 0.39 -6.93 22.77
C ALA A 299 1.06 -7.52 24.02
N GLY A 300 0.33 -8.38 24.73
CA GLY A 300 0.88 -9.20 25.81
C GLY A 300 1.47 -8.41 26.98
N LYS A 301 2.75 -8.68 27.29
CA LYS A 301 3.45 -8.12 28.46
C LYS A 301 3.78 -6.64 28.27
N GLU A 302 4.21 -6.24 27.08
CA GLU A 302 4.65 -4.88 26.77
C GLU A 302 3.53 -3.87 26.99
N ARG A 303 2.32 -4.17 26.51
CA ARG A 303 1.12 -3.36 26.77
C ARG A 303 0.88 -3.17 28.26
N LYS A 304 0.92 -4.24 29.04
CA LYS A 304 0.69 -4.17 30.49
C LYS A 304 1.73 -3.29 31.19
N ASP A 305 3.00 -3.48 30.84
CA ASP A 305 4.11 -2.76 31.47
C ASP A 305 4.07 -1.25 31.13
N ILE A 306 3.80 -0.90 29.86
CA ILE A 306 3.69 0.50 29.42
C ILE A 306 2.49 1.18 30.10
N LEU A 307 1.30 0.58 30.03
CA LEU A 307 0.09 1.17 30.63
C LEU A 307 0.21 1.31 32.16
N ALA A 308 0.82 0.33 32.83
CA ALA A 308 1.09 0.40 34.26
C ALA A 308 2.06 1.54 34.60
N THR A 309 3.12 1.70 33.81
CA THR A 309 4.11 2.78 33.99
C THR A 309 3.48 4.15 33.78
N THR A 310 2.73 4.33 32.69
CA THR A 310 2.00 5.58 32.40
C THR A 310 1.04 5.94 33.53
N LYS A 311 0.29 4.96 34.07
CA LYS A 311 -0.61 5.19 35.20
C LYS A 311 0.13 5.59 36.48
N ALA A 312 1.22 4.90 36.81
CA ALA A 312 2.03 5.21 38.00
C ALA A 312 2.66 6.61 37.90
N LEU A 313 3.25 6.95 36.75
CA LEU A 313 3.82 8.28 36.51
C LEU A 313 2.75 9.38 36.52
N GLY A 314 1.55 9.11 36.01
CA GLY A 314 0.41 10.03 36.11
C GLY A 314 0.03 10.32 37.56
N GLN A 315 -0.08 9.28 38.39
CA GLN A 315 -0.38 9.43 39.82
C GLN A 315 0.74 10.18 40.58
N MET A 316 2.01 9.94 40.25
CA MET A 316 3.12 10.70 40.84
C MET A 316 3.06 12.17 40.42
N SER A 317 2.72 12.45 39.16
CA SER A 317 2.55 13.82 38.64
C SER A 317 1.42 14.56 39.36
N ASP A 318 0.29 13.89 39.64
CA ASP A 318 -0.81 14.44 40.42
C ASP A 318 -0.38 14.79 41.86
N GLN A 319 0.40 13.92 42.49
CA GLN A 319 0.93 14.16 43.84
C GLN A 319 1.88 15.37 43.87
N ILE A 320 2.77 15.49 42.89
CA ILE A 320 3.68 16.64 42.77
C ILE A 320 2.85 17.93 42.60
N ALA A 321 1.85 17.91 41.70
CA ALA A 321 0.98 19.05 41.46
C ALA A 321 0.24 19.50 42.74
N ASP A 322 -0.37 18.57 43.48
CA ASP A 322 -1.07 18.87 44.75
C ASP A 322 -0.12 19.44 45.82
N LEU A 323 1.09 18.89 45.95
CA LEU A 323 2.11 19.43 46.86
C LEU A 323 2.52 20.86 46.47
N ARG A 324 2.68 21.14 45.17
CA ARG A 324 3.05 22.48 44.69
C ARG A 324 1.93 23.50 44.91
N VAL A 325 0.66 23.13 44.73
CA VAL A 325 -0.51 23.99 45.04
C VAL A 325 -0.56 24.34 46.52
N ARG A 326 -0.19 23.40 47.40
CA ARG A 326 -0.11 23.61 48.85
C ARG A 326 1.12 24.40 49.29
N GLY A 327 1.92 24.92 48.36
CA GLY A 327 3.17 25.64 48.65
C GLY A 327 4.32 24.74 49.11
N GLN A 328 4.19 23.41 48.99
CA GLN A 328 5.18 22.43 49.43
C GLN A 328 6.14 22.00 48.31
N GLY A 329 6.18 22.72 47.20
CA GLY A 329 7.05 22.45 46.05
C GLY A 329 8.55 22.31 46.40
N PRO A 330 9.13 23.21 47.21
CA PRO A 330 10.55 23.13 47.60
C PRO A 330 10.87 22.05 48.65
N THR A 331 9.87 21.31 49.15
CA THR A 331 10.13 20.31 50.20
C THR A 331 10.94 19.14 49.63
N PRO A 332 11.86 18.53 50.40
CA PRO A 332 12.66 17.39 49.93
C PRO A 332 11.80 16.24 49.38
N GLY A 333 10.62 16.01 49.98
CA GLY A 333 9.71 14.96 49.54
C GLY A 333 8.97 15.26 48.23
N CYS A 334 8.82 16.52 47.82
CA CYS A 334 8.28 16.90 46.52
C CYS A 334 9.39 16.83 45.45
N VAL A 335 10.57 17.37 45.75
CA VAL A 335 11.73 17.36 44.85
C VAL A 335 12.25 15.94 44.58
N GLN A 336 12.19 15.03 45.56
CA GLN A 336 12.58 13.63 45.36
C GLN A 336 11.57 12.84 44.52
N ARG A 337 10.29 13.25 44.53
CA ARG A 337 9.24 12.62 43.68
C ARG A 337 9.31 13.12 42.24
N ALA A 338 9.73 14.37 42.03
CA ALA A 338 9.88 15.01 40.73
C ALA A 338 11.18 14.58 40.02
#